data_AF-A0A2G5T926-F1
#
_entry.id   AF-A0A2G5T926-F1
#
_cell.length_a   1.000
_cell.length_b   1.000
_cell.length_c   1.000
_cell.angle_alpha   90.00
_cell.angle_beta   90.00
_cell.angle_gamma   90.00
#
_symmetry.space_group_name_H-M   'P 1'
#
loop_
_entity.id
_entity.type
_entity.pdbx_description
1 polymer ?
#
loop_
_entity_poly.entity_id
_entity_poly.type
_entity_poly.pdbx_seq_one_letter_code
_entity_poly.pdbx_strand_id
1 'polypeptide(L)'
;MREIRTLGHTDKNQKKIDFVAENLKIINFFPDADMPSEEVREPFRNLPIKFISIPMDFRMDYATLDKNLKEWKPKVVICPSVYSQPVLNRPDLTITYENLWPIEFNETVKLWKMTRDKTKTVTVSVHPDVVRDLRFKQHPTKKLAIASVACNLSAFNDDFQLVPSSYPVIKKKYGKVTLVKLLRELRKRNLDPHEETTEDQQTTVLNIPILQAKITMSNGGKRMKIQSNDPTARWELQEMFNDFLMEDDGIVGRPTRDVRDVDAKEADK
;
A
#
# COMPACT_ATOMS: atom_id res chain seq x y z
N MET A 1 -71.27 -56.22 -66.94
CA MET A 1 -71.00 -55.18 -65.93
C MET A 1 -69.93 -55.70 -65.00
N ARG A 2 -68.85 -54.92 -64.80
CA ARG A 2 -67.70 -55.27 -63.95
C ARG A 2 -67.94 -54.69 -62.54
N GLU A 3 -67.91 -55.52 -61.51
CA GLU A 3 -67.73 -55.08 -60.13
C GLU A 3 -66.25 -55.20 -59.75
N ILE A 4 -65.68 -54.07 -59.31
CA ILE A 4 -64.31 -53.94 -58.86
C ILE A 4 -64.25 -54.43 -57.41
N ARG A 5 -63.55 -55.53 -57.15
CA ARG A 5 -63.14 -55.95 -55.79
C ARG A 5 -61.83 -55.26 -55.46
N THR A 6 -61.85 -54.28 -54.56
CA THR A 6 -60.64 -53.78 -53.90
C THR A 6 -60.40 -54.52 -52.59
N LEU A 7 -59.15 -54.96 -52.43
CA LEU A 7 -58.60 -55.86 -51.42
C LEU A 7 -58.64 -55.25 -50.00
N GLY A 8 -59.20 -55.98 -49.04
CA GLY A 8 -59.04 -55.70 -47.61
C GLY A 8 -57.75 -56.31 -47.08
N HIS A 9 -56.73 -55.48 -46.86
CA HIS A 9 -55.44 -55.88 -46.28
C HIS A 9 -55.07 -54.92 -45.14
N THR A 10 -55.82 -54.95 -44.03
CA THR A 10 -55.64 -54.01 -42.91
C THR A 10 -55.96 -54.66 -41.56
N ASP A 11 -55.15 -55.62 -41.11
CA ASP A 11 -55.29 -56.13 -39.72
C ASP A 11 -53.98 -56.56 -39.07
N LYS A 12 -53.01 -57.08 -39.84
CA LYS A 12 -51.69 -57.45 -39.30
C LYS A 12 -50.75 -56.27 -39.10
N ASN A 13 -50.94 -55.18 -39.85
CA ASN A 13 -50.14 -53.97 -39.70
C ASN A 13 -50.59 -53.12 -38.50
N GLN A 14 -51.89 -53.09 -38.18
CA GLN A 14 -52.40 -52.29 -37.07
C GLN A 14 -51.87 -52.78 -35.72
N LYS A 15 -51.95 -54.10 -35.45
CA LYS A 15 -51.38 -54.70 -34.23
C LYS A 15 -49.86 -54.58 -34.13
N LYS A 16 -49.16 -54.53 -35.27
CA LYS A 16 -47.70 -54.33 -35.31
C LYS A 16 -47.33 -52.87 -35.07
N ILE A 17 -48.17 -51.92 -35.49
CA ILE A 17 -48.04 -50.49 -35.20
C ILE A 17 -48.34 -50.22 -33.72
N ASP A 18 -49.37 -50.85 -33.15
CA ASP A 18 -49.72 -50.70 -31.72
C ASP A 18 -48.66 -51.31 -30.79
N PHE A 19 -48.09 -52.47 -31.16
CA PHE A 19 -47.00 -53.11 -30.40
C PHE A 19 -45.65 -52.37 -30.52
N VAL A 20 -45.42 -51.67 -31.63
CA VAL A 20 -44.25 -50.79 -31.82
C VAL A 20 -44.46 -49.46 -31.07
N ALA A 21 -45.69 -48.97 -30.97
CA ALA A 21 -46.05 -47.78 -30.20
C ALA A 21 -45.91 -47.98 -28.67
N GLU A 22 -46.20 -49.19 -28.15
CA GLU A 22 -45.97 -49.50 -26.73
C GLU A 22 -44.48 -49.59 -26.34
N ASN A 23 -43.58 -49.84 -27.30
CA ASN A 23 -42.16 -50.08 -27.03
C ASN A 23 -41.21 -48.95 -27.46
N LEU A 24 -41.69 -47.92 -28.17
CA LEU A 24 -40.93 -46.70 -28.46
C LEU A 24 -41.21 -45.63 -27.41
N LYS A 25 -40.82 -45.90 -26.15
CA LYS A 25 -40.61 -44.81 -25.18
C LYS A 25 -39.37 -44.05 -25.61
N ILE A 26 -39.55 -42.98 -26.37
CA ILE A 26 -38.47 -42.04 -26.67
C ILE A 26 -37.96 -41.52 -25.32
N ILE A 27 -36.68 -41.77 -25.04
CA ILE A 27 -36.00 -41.24 -23.85
C ILE A 27 -35.35 -39.95 -24.29
N ASN A 28 -35.74 -38.84 -23.67
CA ASN A 28 -35.09 -37.56 -23.88
C ASN A 28 -34.09 -37.33 -22.75
N PHE A 29 -32.82 -37.17 -23.11
CA PHE A 29 -31.69 -37.04 -22.20
C PHE A 29 -31.21 -35.60 -22.20
N PHE A 30 -31.24 -34.98 -21.02
CA PHE A 30 -30.73 -33.63 -20.80
C PHE A 30 -29.51 -33.71 -19.90
N PRO A 31 -28.29 -33.47 -20.44
CA PRO A 31 -27.06 -33.49 -19.65
C PRO A 31 -26.84 -32.21 -18.84
N ASP A 32 -27.55 -31.13 -19.19
CA ASP A 32 -27.37 -29.82 -18.59
C ASP A 32 -28.01 -29.76 -17.20
N ALA A 33 -27.20 -29.39 -16.20
CA ALA A 33 -27.61 -29.30 -14.81
C ALA A 33 -28.38 -28.01 -14.50
N ASP A 34 -28.24 -26.97 -15.33
CA ASP A 34 -28.82 -25.65 -15.08
C ASP A 34 -30.24 -25.50 -15.66
N MET A 35 -30.72 -26.50 -16.40
CA MET A 35 -32.05 -26.47 -16.99
C MET A 35 -33.14 -26.91 -15.98
N PRO A 36 -34.17 -26.08 -15.74
CA PRO A 36 -35.29 -26.46 -14.88
C PRO A 36 -36.09 -27.61 -15.53
N SER A 37 -36.00 -28.78 -14.91
CA SER A 37 -36.57 -30.02 -15.46
C SER A 37 -38.09 -29.96 -15.68
N GLU A 38 -38.81 -29.13 -14.92
CA GLU A 38 -40.25 -28.94 -15.06
C GLU A 38 -40.60 -28.09 -16.29
N GLU A 39 -39.92 -26.96 -16.50
CA GLU A 39 -40.16 -26.07 -17.65
C GLU A 39 -39.77 -26.75 -18.97
N VAL A 40 -38.70 -27.54 -18.98
CA VAL A 40 -38.28 -28.31 -20.16
C VAL A 40 -39.27 -29.43 -20.48
N ARG A 41 -39.95 -29.98 -19.46
CA ARG A 41 -40.92 -31.07 -19.62
C ARG A 41 -42.31 -30.56 -20.00
N GLU A 42 -42.68 -29.36 -19.57
CA GLU A 42 -44.04 -28.83 -19.67
C GLU A 42 -44.63 -28.87 -21.09
N PRO A 43 -43.90 -28.47 -22.16
CA PRO A 43 -44.41 -28.53 -23.54
C PRO A 43 -44.69 -29.95 -24.05
N PHE A 44 -44.06 -30.96 -23.43
CA PHE A 44 -44.11 -32.36 -23.86
C PHE A 44 -44.90 -33.24 -22.88
N ARG A 45 -45.60 -32.65 -21.90
CA ARG A 45 -46.31 -33.37 -20.84
C ARG A 45 -47.34 -34.39 -21.35
N ASN A 46 -47.92 -34.13 -22.53
CA ASN A 46 -48.95 -34.97 -23.15
C ASN A 46 -48.37 -36.11 -24.00
N LEU A 47 -47.05 -36.17 -24.18
CA LEU A 47 -46.39 -37.22 -24.93
C LEU A 47 -45.89 -38.32 -23.97
N PRO A 48 -45.93 -39.61 -24.38
CA PRO A 48 -45.43 -40.73 -23.57
C PRO A 48 -43.89 -40.81 -23.58
N ILE A 49 -43.21 -39.69 -23.37
CA ILE A 49 -41.75 -39.56 -23.35
C ILE A 49 -41.26 -39.69 -21.90
N LYS A 50 -40.24 -40.52 -21.68
CA LYS A 50 -39.58 -40.61 -20.37
C LYS A 50 -38.43 -39.59 -20.34
N PHE A 51 -38.60 -38.55 -19.56
CA PHE A 51 -37.55 -37.55 -19.30
C PHE A 51 -36.62 -38.08 -18.21
N ILE A 52 -35.33 -38.15 -18.51
CA ILE A 52 -34.28 -38.51 -17.56
C ILE A 52 -33.29 -37.35 -17.51
N SER A 53 -33.22 -36.68 -16.36
CA SER A 53 -32.19 -35.68 -16.07
C SER A 53 -31.09 -36.38 -15.28
N ILE A 54 -29.92 -36.50 -15.88
CA ILE A 54 -28.68 -36.90 -15.19
C ILE A 54 -27.73 -35.74 -15.43
N PRO A 55 -27.59 -34.83 -14.45
CA PRO A 55 -26.71 -33.68 -14.60
C PRO A 55 -25.27 -34.19 -14.74
N MET A 56 -24.67 -33.97 -15.90
CA MET A 56 -23.25 -34.18 -16.09
C MET A 56 -22.52 -32.89 -15.73
N ASP A 57 -22.40 -32.64 -14.43
CA ASP A 57 -21.70 -31.48 -13.91
C ASP A 57 -20.27 -31.85 -13.50
N PHE A 58 -19.30 -31.15 -14.08
CA PHE A 58 -17.87 -31.30 -13.76
C PHE A 58 -17.36 -30.16 -12.88
N ARG A 59 -18.26 -29.30 -12.38
CA ARG A 59 -17.93 -28.31 -11.35
C ARG A 59 -17.42 -28.99 -10.09
N MET A 60 -16.55 -28.29 -9.38
CA MET A 60 -16.01 -28.76 -8.10
C MET A 60 -17.15 -28.92 -7.09
N ASP A 61 -17.21 -30.07 -6.43
CA ASP A 61 -18.18 -30.36 -5.39
C ASP A 61 -17.77 -29.74 -4.05
N TYR A 62 -18.75 -29.55 -3.16
CA TYR A 62 -18.56 -28.88 -1.87
C TYR A 62 -17.61 -29.64 -0.94
N ALA A 63 -17.57 -30.97 -1.01
CA ALA A 63 -16.65 -31.77 -0.19
C ALA A 63 -15.20 -31.58 -0.62
N THR A 64 -14.94 -31.55 -1.94
CA THR A 64 -13.60 -31.22 -2.46
C THR A 64 -13.23 -29.77 -2.17
N LEU A 65 -14.18 -28.84 -2.28
CA LEU A 65 -13.96 -27.43 -1.92
C LEU A 65 -13.59 -27.28 -0.44
N ASP A 66 -14.31 -27.90 0.50
CA ASP A 66 -14.00 -27.84 1.94
C ASP A 66 -12.61 -28.42 2.24
N LYS A 67 -12.25 -29.54 1.60
CA LYS A 67 -10.91 -30.10 1.69
C LYS A 67 -9.84 -29.11 1.19
N ASN A 68 -10.06 -28.49 0.03
CA ASN A 68 -9.14 -27.52 -0.56
C ASN A 68 -9.03 -26.26 0.31
N LEU A 69 -10.12 -25.77 0.90
CA LEU A 69 -10.11 -24.61 1.79
C LEU A 69 -9.30 -24.87 3.06
N LYS A 70 -9.38 -26.10 3.61
CA LYS A 70 -8.54 -26.54 4.75
C LYS A 70 -7.06 -26.65 4.39
N GLU A 71 -6.74 -27.00 3.14
CA GLU A 71 -5.38 -27.11 2.65
C GLU A 71 -4.77 -25.73 2.32
N TRP A 72 -5.46 -24.92 1.53
CA TRP A 72 -4.98 -23.61 1.06
C TRP A 72 -5.00 -22.55 2.15
N LYS A 73 -5.87 -22.69 3.16
CA LYS A 73 -6.02 -21.75 4.29
C LYS A 73 -6.03 -20.27 3.86
N PRO A 74 -6.89 -19.89 2.90
CA PRO A 74 -6.98 -18.51 2.45
C PRO A 74 -7.35 -17.58 3.62
N LYS A 75 -6.80 -16.36 3.62
CA LYS A 75 -7.05 -15.39 4.70
C LYS A 75 -8.53 -15.01 4.81
N VAL A 76 -9.19 -14.84 3.67
CA VAL A 76 -10.63 -14.60 3.55
C VAL A 76 -11.15 -15.32 2.31
N VAL A 77 -12.32 -15.94 2.42
CA VAL A 77 -13.04 -16.55 1.30
C VAL A 77 -14.25 -15.69 0.99
N ILE A 78 -14.39 -15.33 -0.27
CA ILE A 78 -15.54 -14.58 -0.77
C ILE A 78 -16.50 -15.58 -1.41
N CYS A 79 -17.77 -15.56 -1.01
CA CYS A 79 -18.81 -16.39 -1.63
C CYS A 79 -20.12 -15.63 -1.80
N PRO A 80 -20.98 -16.02 -2.75
CA PRO A 80 -22.38 -15.59 -2.76
C PRO A 80 -23.08 -15.93 -1.44
N SER A 81 -23.93 -15.03 -0.95
CA SER A 81 -24.65 -15.21 0.32
C SER A 81 -25.51 -16.48 0.37
N VAL A 82 -26.04 -16.91 -0.78
CA VAL A 82 -26.84 -18.14 -0.96
C VAL A 82 -26.12 -19.40 -0.46
N TYR A 83 -24.78 -19.45 -0.55
CA TYR A 83 -23.99 -20.62 -0.13
C TYR A 83 -23.45 -20.53 1.29
N SER A 84 -23.72 -19.42 1.99
CA SER A 84 -23.31 -19.21 3.38
C SER A 84 -24.35 -19.71 4.38
N GLN A 85 -25.59 -19.90 3.94
CA GLN A 85 -26.70 -20.34 4.79
C GLN A 85 -27.07 -21.81 4.49
N PRO A 86 -27.37 -22.62 5.53
CA PRO A 86 -27.83 -23.98 5.32
C PRO A 86 -29.18 -24.00 4.61
N VAL A 87 -29.20 -24.57 3.41
CA VAL A 87 -30.44 -24.87 2.69
C VAL A 87 -31.16 -26.01 3.42
N LEU A 88 -32.47 -25.83 3.62
CA LEU A 88 -33.31 -26.84 4.26
C LEU A 88 -33.16 -28.18 3.49
N ASN A 89 -32.75 -29.24 4.20
CA ASN A 89 -32.49 -30.59 3.66
C ASN A 89 -31.23 -30.79 2.78
N ARG A 90 -30.38 -29.77 2.63
CA ARG A 90 -29.09 -29.88 1.89
C ARG A 90 -27.94 -29.13 2.60
N PRO A 91 -27.52 -29.58 3.80
CA PRO A 91 -26.40 -28.98 4.51
C PRO A 91 -25.05 -29.17 3.80
N ASP A 92 -24.97 -30.13 2.88
CA ASP A 92 -23.84 -30.42 1.99
C ASP A 92 -23.54 -29.29 1.01
N LEU A 93 -24.49 -28.38 0.77
CA LEU A 93 -24.35 -27.24 -0.14
C LEU A 93 -23.91 -25.94 0.56
N THR A 94 -23.30 -26.07 1.74
CA THR A 94 -22.81 -24.93 2.51
C THR A 94 -21.30 -24.84 2.51
N ILE A 95 -20.77 -23.63 2.36
CA ILE A 95 -19.34 -23.37 2.51
C ILE A 95 -19.07 -23.06 3.98
N THR A 96 -18.44 -23.99 4.69
CA THR A 96 -18.06 -23.79 6.09
C THR A 96 -16.60 -23.37 6.17
N TYR A 97 -16.35 -22.08 6.40
CA TYR A 97 -15.00 -21.54 6.59
C TYR A 97 -15.02 -20.41 7.62
N GLU A 98 -13.98 -20.32 8.47
CA GLU A 98 -13.95 -19.40 9.61
C GLU A 98 -14.02 -17.93 9.18
N ASN A 99 -13.27 -17.56 8.13
CA ASN A 99 -13.26 -16.21 7.56
C ASN A 99 -14.02 -16.16 6.22
N LEU A 100 -15.31 -16.49 6.26
CA LEU A 100 -16.19 -16.37 5.11
C LEU A 100 -16.80 -14.97 5.03
N TRP A 101 -16.74 -14.35 3.85
CA TRP A 101 -17.42 -13.10 3.54
C TRP A 101 -18.53 -13.36 2.52
N PRO A 102 -19.80 -13.46 2.95
CA PRO A 102 -20.93 -13.59 2.06
C PRO A 102 -21.20 -12.26 1.34
N ILE A 103 -21.46 -12.31 0.04
CA ILE A 103 -21.74 -11.15 -0.81
C ILE A 103 -23.13 -11.27 -1.42
N GLU A 104 -23.87 -10.16 -1.41
CA GLU A 104 -25.13 -10.03 -2.14
C GLU A 104 -24.95 -9.47 -3.56
N PHE A 105 -25.93 -9.71 -4.43
CA PHE A 105 -25.92 -9.17 -5.78
C PHE A 105 -25.82 -7.62 -5.74
N ASN A 106 -24.92 -7.05 -6.55
CA ASN A 106 -24.56 -5.62 -6.58
C ASN A 106 -23.86 -5.05 -5.32
N GLU A 107 -23.40 -5.88 -4.39
CA GLU A 107 -22.57 -5.40 -3.27
C GLU A 107 -21.12 -5.12 -3.73
N THR A 108 -20.54 -4.02 -3.25
CA THR A 108 -19.16 -3.63 -3.58
C THR A 108 -18.19 -4.05 -2.48
N VAL A 109 -17.19 -4.87 -2.84
CA VAL A 109 -16.17 -5.32 -1.88
C VAL A 109 -14.93 -4.45 -1.91
N LYS A 110 -14.61 -3.87 -0.76
CA LYS A 110 -13.39 -3.08 -0.56
C LYS A 110 -12.26 -3.98 -0.06
N LEU A 111 -11.50 -4.55 -0.99
CA LEU A 111 -10.39 -5.49 -0.70
C LEU A 111 -9.34 -4.93 0.28
N TRP A 112 -9.12 -3.62 0.29
CA TRP A 112 -8.19 -2.95 1.22
C TRP A 112 -8.61 -3.06 2.70
N LYS A 113 -9.90 -3.30 2.99
CA LYS A 113 -10.38 -3.58 4.35
C LYS A 113 -10.04 -5.00 4.81
N MET A 114 -9.73 -5.91 3.88
CA MET A 114 -9.45 -7.32 4.13
C MET A 114 -7.94 -7.55 4.40
N THR A 115 -7.10 -6.60 4.00
CA THR A 115 -5.68 -6.53 4.36
C THR A 115 -5.50 -5.80 5.69
N ARG A 116 -5.03 -6.51 6.72
CA ARG A 116 -4.68 -5.92 8.03
C ARG A 116 -3.56 -4.87 7.94
N ASP A 117 -2.71 -4.94 6.93
CA ASP A 117 -1.57 -4.06 6.76
C ASP A 117 -1.95 -2.79 5.99
N LYS A 118 -2.45 -1.79 6.73
CA LYS A 118 -2.65 -0.42 6.19
C LYS A 118 -1.33 0.25 5.80
N THR A 119 -0.21 -0.27 6.27
CA THR A 119 1.15 0.20 5.97
C THR A 119 1.91 -0.93 5.28
N LYS A 120 1.80 -1.03 3.96
CA LYS A 120 2.66 -1.92 3.15
C LYS A 120 4.10 -1.44 3.38
N THR A 121 4.86 -2.16 4.20
CA THR A 121 6.31 -1.95 4.30
C THR A 121 6.90 -2.39 2.97
N VAL A 122 7.37 -1.43 2.21
CA VAL A 122 7.94 -1.67 0.89
C VAL A 122 9.44 -1.88 1.05
N THR A 123 9.94 -2.97 0.47
CA THR A 123 11.38 -3.17 0.33
C THR A 123 11.89 -2.25 -0.78
N VAL A 124 12.79 -1.34 -0.42
CA VAL A 124 13.42 -0.41 -1.37
C VAL A 124 14.83 -0.89 -1.64
N SER A 125 15.15 -1.18 -2.90
CA SER A 125 16.51 -1.53 -3.32
C SER A 125 17.34 -0.26 -3.51
N VAL A 126 18.65 -0.36 -3.33
CA VAL A 126 19.58 0.76 -3.50
C VAL A 126 20.42 0.51 -4.73
N HIS A 127 20.43 1.45 -5.68
CA HIS A 127 21.21 1.32 -6.90
C HIS A 127 22.72 1.24 -6.58
N PRO A 128 23.51 0.38 -7.25
CA PRO A 128 24.94 0.20 -6.96
C PRO A 128 25.76 1.49 -6.98
N ASP A 129 25.43 2.43 -7.87
CA ASP A 129 26.11 3.72 -7.92
C ASP A 129 25.93 4.56 -6.65
N VAL A 130 24.75 4.48 -6.01
CA VAL A 130 24.50 5.13 -4.72
C VAL A 130 25.40 4.50 -3.65
N VAL A 131 25.56 3.18 -3.67
CA VAL A 131 26.39 2.44 -2.72
C VAL A 131 27.88 2.79 -2.87
N ARG A 132 28.35 2.95 -4.10
CA ARG A 132 29.75 3.35 -4.39
C ARG A 132 30.09 4.71 -3.79
N ASP A 133 29.15 5.64 -3.80
CA ASP A 133 29.36 7.02 -3.36
C ASP A 133 29.10 7.22 -1.85
N LEU A 134 28.76 6.15 -1.12
CA LEU A 134 28.59 6.19 0.33
C LEU A 134 29.89 6.54 1.04
N ARG A 135 29.90 7.69 1.71
CA ARG A 135 30.98 8.09 2.61
C ARG A 135 30.60 7.81 4.05
N PHE A 136 31.16 6.73 4.59
CA PHE A 136 30.93 6.35 5.98
C PHE A 136 31.74 7.22 6.94
N LYS A 137 31.07 7.75 7.96
CA LYS A 137 31.70 8.39 9.11
C LYS A 137 31.41 7.57 10.36
N GLN A 138 32.45 7.26 11.12
CA GLN A 138 32.32 6.51 12.37
C GLN A 138 31.74 7.42 13.46
N HIS A 139 30.71 6.94 14.16
CA HIS A 139 30.17 7.65 15.31
C HIS A 139 31.23 7.69 16.44
N PRO A 140 31.50 8.86 17.05
CA PRO A 140 32.64 9.03 17.97
C PRO A 140 32.54 8.13 19.22
N THR A 141 31.32 7.83 19.66
CA THR A 141 31.08 7.04 20.90
C THR A 141 30.40 5.69 20.68
N LYS A 142 29.95 5.38 19.45
CA LYS A 142 29.22 4.15 19.16
C LYS A 142 29.97 3.38 18.08
N LYS A 143 30.00 2.05 18.15
CA LYS A 143 30.53 1.19 17.08
C LYS A 143 29.57 1.15 15.87
N LEU A 144 29.14 2.32 15.40
CA LEU A 144 28.19 2.50 14.32
C LEU A 144 28.82 3.46 13.31
N ALA A 145 28.70 3.13 12.02
CA ALA A 145 29.05 4.03 10.92
C ALA A 145 27.76 4.56 10.31
N ILE A 146 27.72 5.87 10.07
CA ILE A 146 26.57 6.54 9.44
C ILE A 146 27.05 7.12 8.11
N ALA A 147 26.21 7.00 7.09
CA ALA A 147 26.40 7.65 5.80
C ALA A 147 25.11 8.38 5.42
N SER A 148 25.25 9.59 4.88
CA SER A 148 24.12 10.39 4.39
C SER A 148 24.24 10.52 2.88
N VAL A 149 23.16 10.23 2.16
CA VAL A 149 23.13 10.31 0.70
C VAL A 149 21.83 10.95 0.22
N ALA A 150 21.93 11.75 -0.84
CA ALA A 150 20.81 12.32 -1.55
C ALA A 150 20.50 11.43 -2.76
N CYS A 151 19.31 10.83 -2.76
CA CYS A 151 18.86 9.90 -3.80
C CYS A 151 17.48 10.31 -4.30
N ASN A 152 17.17 9.96 -5.54
CA ASN A 152 15.81 10.00 -6.08
C ASN A 152 15.13 8.65 -5.85
N LEU A 153 13.86 8.66 -5.46
CA LEU A 153 13.06 7.43 -5.35
C LEU A 153 12.41 7.14 -6.71
N SER A 154 12.82 6.06 -7.36
CA SER A 154 12.10 5.46 -8.48
C SER A 154 11.03 4.53 -7.91
N ALA A 155 9.77 4.74 -8.29
CA ALA A 155 8.62 3.96 -7.83
C ALA A 155 7.85 3.37 -9.03
N PHE A 156 8.58 2.80 -9.98
CA PHE A 156 7.99 2.26 -11.20
C PHE A 156 7.52 0.82 -10.95
N ASN A 157 6.24 0.53 -11.23
CA ASN A 157 5.66 -0.82 -11.16
C ASN A 157 5.91 -1.57 -9.84
N ASP A 158 5.74 -0.92 -8.69
CA ASP A 158 5.98 -1.51 -7.36
C ASP A 158 7.43 -1.99 -7.12
N ASP A 159 8.37 -1.70 -8.03
CA ASP A 159 9.81 -1.87 -7.82
C ASP A 159 10.41 -0.53 -7.37
N PHE A 160 10.70 -0.45 -6.08
CA PHE A 160 11.17 0.77 -5.45
C PHE A 160 12.69 0.75 -5.41
N GLN A 161 13.32 1.68 -6.12
CA GLN A 161 14.77 1.78 -6.21
C GLN A 161 15.25 3.20 -5.87
N LEU A 162 16.29 3.30 -5.04
CA LEU A 162 17.00 4.55 -4.81
C LEU A 162 18.07 4.74 -5.88
N VAL A 163 17.90 5.76 -6.71
CA VAL A 163 18.77 6.12 -7.83
C VAL A 163 19.60 7.35 -7.45
N PRO A 164 20.85 7.50 -7.96
CA PRO A 164 21.65 8.68 -7.68
C PRO A 164 20.92 9.97 -8.06
N SER A 165 21.01 10.97 -7.19
CA SER A 165 20.52 12.32 -7.49
C SER A 165 21.67 13.22 -7.93
N SER A 166 21.39 14.17 -8.81
CA SER A 166 22.32 15.26 -9.14
C SER A 166 22.39 16.34 -8.05
N TYR A 167 21.53 16.26 -7.04
CA TYR A 167 21.47 17.23 -5.97
C TYR A 167 22.50 16.92 -4.88
N PRO A 168 23.26 17.93 -4.41
CA PRO A 168 24.16 17.73 -3.29
C PRO A 168 23.36 17.38 -2.03
N VAL A 169 23.94 16.56 -1.16
CA VAL A 169 23.40 16.32 0.18
C VAL A 169 23.30 17.67 0.88
N ILE A 170 22.08 18.10 1.21
CA ILE A 170 21.85 19.35 1.95
C ILE A 170 22.34 19.13 3.38
N LYS A 171 23.60 19.48 3.63
CA LYS A 171 24.19 19.48 4.96
C LYS A 171 23.87 20.82 5.61
N LYS A 172 23.05 20.80 6.65
CA LYS A 172 22.91 21.97 7.53
C LYS A 172 24.23 22.15 8.27
N LYS A 173 24.69 23.35 8.58
CA LYS A 173 25.91 23.55 9.39
C LYS A 173 25.50 23.91 10.83
N TYR A 174 26.07 23.25 11.84
CA TYR A 174 25.88 23.56 13.26
C TYR A 174 27.22 23.68 13.98
N GLY A 175 27.27 24.53 14.99
CA GLY A 175 28.46 24.69 15.81
C GLY A 175 28.26 25.73 16.90
N LYS A 176 29.02 25.60 17.99
CA LYS A 176 29.11 26.63 19.02
C LYS A 176 30.18 27.64 18.60
N VAL A 177 29.78 28.88 18.39
CA VAL A 177 30.72 29.98 18.13
C VAL A 177 31.14 30.56 19.48
N THR A 178 32.40 30.40 19.86
CA THR A 178 32.96 31.03 21.06
C THR A 178 33.48 32.42 20.72
N LEU A 179 33.31 33.39 21.62
CA LEU A 179 33.75 34.79 21.46
C LEU A 179 35.23 34.89 21.01
N VAL A 180 36.12 34.11 21.64
CA VAL A 180 37.55 34.09 21.30
C VAL A 180 37.83 33.68 19.85
N LYS A 181 37.07 32.71 19.32
CA LYS A 181 37.20 32.26 17.92
C LYS A 181 36.67 33.33 16.96
N LEU A 182 35.55 33.96 17.31
CA LEU A 182 34.94 35.02 16.51
C LEU A 182 35.88 36.24 16.39
N LEU A 183 36.43 36.70 17.52
CA LEU A 183 37.37 37.83 17.54
C LEU A 183 38.66 37.53 16.77
N ARG A 184 39.18 36.30 16.87
CA ARG A 184 40.38 35.89 16.12
C ARG A 184 40.15 35.95 14.61
N GLU A 185 39.02 35.49 14.11
CA GLU A 185 38.72 35.53 12.68
C GLU A 185 38.33 36.92 12.18
N LEU A 186 37.65 37.74 12.99
CA LEU A 186 37.39 39.15 12.65
C LEU A 186 38.72 39.91 12.49
N ARG A 187 39.67 39.73 13.41
CA ARG A 187 41.01 40.33 13.31
C ARG A 187 41.80 39.83 12.11
N LYS A 188 41.69 38.54 11.75
CA LYS A 188 42.33 38.00 10.52
C LYS A 188 41.82 38.66 9.25
N ARG A 189 40.56 39.10 9.23
CA ARG A 189 39.93 39.81 8.11
C ARG A 189 40.08 41.34 8.23
N ASN A 190 40.94 41.83 9.12
CA ASN A 190 41.14 43.26 9.41
C ASN A 190 39.86 44.00 9.84
N LEU A 191 38.94 43.29 10.49
CA LEU A 191 37.76 43.87 11.12
C LEU A 191 38.05 44.02 12.61
N ASP A 192 38.05 45.27 13.09
CA ASP A 192 38.21 45.59 14.51
C ASP A 192 36.84 45.79 15.17
N PRO A 193 36.30 44.79 15.88
CA PRO A 193 35.04 44.92 16.61
C PRO A 193 35.25 45.72 17.91
N HIS A 194 34.29 46.60 18.21
CA HIS A 194 34.17 47.22 19.52
C HIS A 194 33.31 46.33 20.43
N GLU A 195 33.85 45.92 21.57
CA GLU A 195 33.19 45.03 22.53
C GLU A 195 32.45 45.86 23.58
N GLU A 196 31.13 45.69 23.65
CA GLU A 196 30.29 46.25 24.71
C GLU A 196 29.71 45.09 25.52
N THR A 197 30.09 45.00 26.80
CA THR A 197 29.49 44.05 27.74
C THR A 197 28.35 44.76 28.44
N THR A 198 27.11 44.27 28.31
CA THR A 198 25.95 44.83 29.01
C THR A 198 25.93 44.34 30.47
N GLU A 199 25.40 45.16 31.38
CA GLU A 199 25.48 44.99 32.85
C GLU A 199 24.90 43.67 33.39
N ASP A 200 24.04 42.99 32.62
CA ASP A 200 23.67 41.60 32.85
C ASP A 200 24.68 40.68 32.16
N GLN A 201 25.64 40.13 32.92
CA GLN A 201 26.82 39.32 32.52
C GLN A 201 26.59 38.09 31.58
N GLN A 202 25.45 37.97 30.91
CA GLN A 202 25.09 36.88 30.01
C GLN A 202 25.07 37.25 28.52
N THR A 203 25.15 38.54 28.17
CA THR A 203 25.11 39.01 26.78
C THR A 203 26.35 39.82 26.40
N THR A 204 27.02 39.40 25.33
CA THR A 204 28.14 40.14 24.74
C THR A 204 27.67 40.76 23.43
N VAL A 205 27.87 42.07 23.28
CA VAL A 205 27.53 42.81 22.07
C VAL A 205 28.82 43.21 21.36
N LEU A 206 28.94 42.84 20.09
CA LEU A 206 30.04 43.23 19.22
C LEU A 206 29.52 44.16 18.15
N ASN A 207 30.02 45.39 18.15
CA ASN A 207 29.75 46.37 17.11
C ASN A 207 30.92 46.36 16.12
N ILE A 208 30.65 46.15 14.83
CA ILE A 208 31.64 46.19 13.75
C ILE A 208 31.42 47.47 12.95
N PRO A 209 32.21 48.54 13.18
CA PRO A 209 31.94 49.86 12.60
C PRO A 209 32.01 49.86 11.07
N ILE A 210 32.99 49.14 10.51
CA ILE A 210 33.25 49.06 9.07
C ILE A 210 32.03 48.48 8.32
N LEU A 211 31.34 47.51 8.92
CA LEU A 211 30.22 46.77 8.30
C LEU A 211 28.84 47.26 8.77
N GLN A 212 28.80 48.32 9.59
CA GLN A 212 27.59 48.79 10.28
C GLN A 212 26.76 47.64 10.87
N ALA A 213 27.45 46.65 11.45
CA ALA A 213 26.86 45.40 11.88
C ALA A 213 26.97 45.24 13.40
N LYS A 214 25.90 44.72 14.00
CA LYS A 214 25.79 44.41 15.42
C LYS A 214 25.59 42.92 15.60
N ILE A 215 26.48 42.28 16.36
CA ILE A 215 26.40 40.86 16.70
C ILE A 215 26.13 40.75 18.20
N THR A 216 24.97 40.23 18.56
CA THR A 216 24.62 39.93 19.95
C THR A 216 24.79 38.44 20.20
N MET A 217 25.66 38.09 21.15
CA MET A 217 25.87 36.71 21.61
C MET A 217 25.24 36.53 22.98
N SER A 218 24.43 35.48 23.15
CA SER A 218 23.87 35.08 24.45
C SER A 218 24.16 33.62 24.76
N ASN A 219 24.11 33.26 26.04
CA ASN A 219 24.35 31.91 26.56
C ASN A 219 25.71 31.32 26.10
N GLY A 220 26.77 32.13 26.16
CA GLY A 220 28.13 31.70 25.82
C GLY A 220 28.29 31.22 24.37
N GLY A 221 27.51 31.78 23.43
CA GLY A 221 27.62 31.49 22.00
C GLY A 221 26.68 30.40 21.46
N LYS A 222 25.70 29.96 22.26
CA LYS A 222 24.64 29.05 21.79
C LYS A 222 23.52 29.77 21.02
N ARG A 223 23.35 31.07 21.26
CA ARG A 223 22.39 31.90 20.55
C ARG A 223 23.08 33.18 20.10
N MET A 224 22.99 33.45 18.80
CA MET A 224 23.56 34.64 18.18
C MET A 224 22.50 35.35 17.34
N LYS A 225 22.52 36.67 17.39
CA LYS A 225 21.69 37.53 16.53
C LYS A 225 22.62 38.50 15.81
N ILE A 226 22.57 38.50 14.49
CA ILE A 226 23.34 39.39 13.63
C ILE A 226 22.36 40.39 13.01
N GLN A 227 22.65 41.67 13.16
CA GLN A 227 21.92 42.75 12.54
C GLN A 227 22.90 43.55 11.70
N SER A 228 22.59 43.80 10.43
CA SER A 228 23.33 44.70 9.56
C SER A 228 22.34 45.39 8.65
N ASN A 229 22.58 46.67 8.38
CA ASN A 229 21.76 47.47 7.48
C ASN A 229 22.19 47.32 6.01
N ASP A 230 23.40 46.79 5.75
CA ASP A 230 23.97 46.65 4.42
C ASP A 230 23.87 45.19 3.91
N PRO A 231 23.24 44.92 2.74
CA PRO A 231 23.13 43.58 2.19
C PRO A 231 24.46 42.91 1.82
N THR A 232 25.49 43.66 1.42
CA THR A 232 26.81 43.10 1.09
C THR A 232 27.51 42.61 2.35
N ALA A 233 27.53 43.44 3.40
CA ALA A 233 28.04 43.10 4.71
C ALA A 233 27.32 41.87 5.30
N ARG A 234 26.01 41.74 5.07
CA ARG A 234 25.25 40.56 5.50
C ARG A 234 25.73 39.28 4.82
N TRP A 235 26.04 39.33 3.53
CA TRP A 235 26.55 38.17 2.80
C TRP A 235 27.96 37.78 3.25
N GLU A 236 28.86 38.75 3.41
CA GLU A 236 30.23 38.52 3.91
C GLU A 236 30.24 37.94 5.33
N LEU A 237 29.40 38.48 6.23
CA LEU A 237 29.23 37.93 7.57
C LEU A 237 28.67 36.52 7.50
N GLN A 238 27.66 36.25 6.67
CA GLN A 238 27.09 34.91 6.52
C GLN A 238 28.11 33.89 6.00
N GLU A 239 28.95 34.27 5.04
CA GLU A 239 30.02 33.42 4.52
C GLU A 239 31.07 33.13 5.60
N MET A 240 31.52 34.16 6.32
CA MET A 240 32.39 34.00 7.48
C MET A 240 31.77 33.06 8.53
N PHE A 241 30.46 33.17 8.77
CA PHE A 241 29.76 32.29 9.70
C PHE A 241 29.67 30.85 9.20
N ASN A 242 29.53 30.63 7.91
CA ASN A 242 29.57 29.30 7.31
C ASN A 242 30.95 28.63 7.41
N ASP A 243 32.03 29.39 7.55
CA ASP A 243 33.37 28.85 7.79
C ASP A 243 33.56 28.39 9.25
N PHE A 244 32.90 29.03 10.22
CA PHE A 244 32.96 28.63 11.62
C PHE A 244 32.15 27.37 11.94
N LEU A 245 31.05 27.18 11.23
CA LEU A 245 30.07 26.14 11.54
C LEU A 245 30.52 24.81 10.90
N MET A 246 30.51 23.76 11.72
CA MET A 246 30.78 22.41 11.23
C MET A 246 29.56 21.91 10.46
N GLU A 247 29.76 21.14 9.40
CA GLU A 247 28.66 20.47 8.72
C GLU A 247 27.96 19.50 9.70
N ASP A 248 26.63 19.57 9.75
CA ASP A 248 25.77 18.56 10.37
C ASP A 248 25.83 17.32 9.53
N ASP A 249 26.55 16.34 10.05
CA ASP A 249 26.56 15.00 9.48
C ASP A 249 25.48 14.12 10.13
N GLY A 250 24.55 14.68 10.92
CA GLY A 250 23.52 13.95 11.66
C GLY A 250 24.03 13.20 12.90
N ILE A 251 25.33 13.35 13.22
CA ILE A 251 26.02 12.71 14.35
C ILE A 251 25.98 13.59 15.60
N VAL A 252 25.81 14.91 15.45
CA VAL A 252 25.79 15.85 16.57
C VAL A 252 24.39 15.82 17.21
N GLY A 253 24.31 15.12 18.35
CA GLY A 253 23.07 14.79 19.04
C GLY A 253 22.02 15.90 19.06
N ARG A 254 20.89 15.64 18.41
CA ARG A 254 19.64 16.33 18.74
C ARG A 254 19.28 15.97 20.18
N PRO A 255 19.00 16.92 21.08
CA PRO A 255 18.07 16.61 22.15
C PRO A 255 16.73 16.29 21.49
N THR A 256 16.25 15.06 21.67
CA THR A 256 14.91 14.64 21.27
C THR A 256 13.87 15.43 22.07
N ARG A 257 13.49 16.58 21.54
CA ARG A 257 12.27 17.35 21.78
C ARG A 257 11.89 17.81 20.36
N ASP A 258 10.82 17.37 19.70
CA ASP A 258 9.45 17.15 20.17
C ASP A 258 8.77 16.04 19.35
N VAL A 259 8.25 15.01 20.02
CA VAL A 259 7.16 14.13 19.52
C VAL A 259 6.08 14.07 20.60
N ARG A 260 5.78 15.22 21.19
CA ARG A 260 4.62 15.43 22.05
C ARG A 260 4.14 16.84 21.77
N ASP A 261 3.34 16.98 20.72
CA ASP A 261 2.38 18.08 20.51
C ASP A 261 1.53 17.82 19.26
N VAL A 262 1.09 16.56 19.07
CA VAL A 262 0.02 16.24 18.08
C VAL A 262 -1.19 15.56 18.73
N ASP A 263 -1.09 15.06 19.97
CA ASP A 263 -2.23 14.40 20.64
C ASP A 263 -3.05 15.32 21.58
N ALA A 264 -2.94 16.64 21.44
CA ALA A 264 -3.68 17.61 22.28
C ALA A 264 -4.74 18.41 21.53
N LYS A 265 -5.26 17.88 20.40
CA LYS A 265 -6.42 18.46 19.70
C LYS A 265 -7.37 17.38 19.16
N GLU A 266 -7.82 16.49 20.03
CA GLU A 266 -9.04 15.70 19.78
C GLU A 266 -9.58 15.11 21.10
N ALA A 267 -9.83 15.98 22.08
CA ALA A 267 -10.59 15.64 23.27
C ALA A 267 -11.25 16.92 23.78
N ASP A 268 -12.19 17.44 23.00
CA ASP A 268 -13.28 18.31 23.46
C ASP A 268 -14.28 18.46 22.30
N LYS A 269 -15.12 17.43 22.14
CA LYS A 269 -16.48 17.48 21.61
C LYS A 269 -17.27 16.32 22.20
#